data_AF-A0A066WMA9-F1
#
_entry.id   AF-A0A066WMA9-F1
#
_cell.length_a   1.000
_cell.length_b   1.000
_cell.length_c   1.000
_cell.angle_alpha   90.00
_cell.angle_beta   90.00
_cell.angle_gamma   90.00
#
_symmetry.space_group_name_H-M   'P 1'
#
loop_
_entity.id
_entity.type
_entity.pdbx_description
1 polymer ?
#
loop_
_entity_poly.entity_id
_entity_poly.type
_entity_poly.pdbx_seq_one_letter_code
_entity_poly.pdbx_strand_id
1 'polypeptide(L)'
;MAFKNYIPQISFTLLLLLAIPFESGFTIQSLTGWNMVISSTSYLEIIVLIIVSIITFIYWKTLKSKIDLKLFVLHFLLTIPIVMWARFNFPIRQITAKNSIGIFEMISLINVILYIILILFFIGQVFFTILLFKIRQENKSLFLKP
;
A
#
# COMPACT_ATOMS: atom_id res chain seq x y z
N MET A 1 29.67 1.30 -5.91
CA MET A 1 28.62 1.38 -4.87
C MET A 1 27.32 0.78 -5.44
N ALA A 2 27.22 -0.56 -5.50
CA ALA A 2 26.15 -1.28 -6.22
C ALA A 2 24.80 -1.31 -5.49
N PHE A 3 24.78 -1.03 -4.17
CA PHE A 3 23.57 -1.15 -3.33
C PHE A 3 22.46 -0.14 -3.66
N LYS A 4 22.77 1.04 -4.22
CA LYS A 4 21.78 2.10 -4.46
C LYS A 4 20.66 1.69 -5.43
N ASN A 5 20.95 0.79 -6.36
CA ASN A 5 19.96 0.33 -7.35
C ASN A 5 18.95 -0.67 -6.76
N TYR A 6 19.28 -1.31 -5.63
CA TYR A 6 18.41 -2.28 -4.96
C TYR A 6 17.45 -1.63 -3.96
N ILE A 7 17.69 -0.37 -3.57
CA ILE A 7 16.87 0.35 -2.59
C ILE A 7 15.38 0.30 -2.97
N PRO A 8 14.97 0.64 -4.21
CA PRO A 8 13.56 0.63 -4.56
C PRO A 8 12.89 -0.75 -4.43
N GLN A 9 13.60 -1.80 -4.85
CA GLN A 9 13.09 -3.17 -4.75
C GLN A 9 12.97 -3.60 -3.29
N ILE A 10 14.01 -3.39 -2.48
CA ILE A 10 14.03 -3.78 -1.06
C ILE A 10 12.92 -3.05 -0.31
N SER A 11 12.77 -1.74 -0.52
CA SER A 11 11.72 -0.93 0.10
C SER A 11 10.32 -1.44 -0.22
N PHE A 12 10.03 -1.73 -1.49
CA PHE A 12 8.71 -2.25 -1.87
C PHE A 12 8.49 -3.70 -1.45
N THR A 13 9.55 -4.51 -1.35
CA THR A 13 9.45 -5.87 -0.82
C THR A 13 9.11 -5.85 0.68
N LEU A 14 9.73 -4.97 1.46
CA LEU A 14 9.37 -4.75 2.85
C LEU A 14 7.92 -4.25 2.99
N LEU A 15 7.51 -3.32 2.12
CA LEU A 15 6.16 -2.80 2.11
C LEU A 15 5.13 -3.87 1.73
N LEU A 16 5.48 -4.76 0.79
CA LEU A 16 4.68 -5.91 0.42
C LEU A 16 4.51 -6.88 1.58
N LEU A 17 5.58 -7.19 2.31
CA LEU A 17 5.49 -8.04 3.51
C LEU A 17 4.56 -7.44 4.58
N LEU A 18 4.58 -6.12 4.74
CA LEU A 18 3.66 -5.41 5.64
C LEU A 18 2.20 -5.41 5.16
N ALA A 19 1.98 -5.45 3.84
CA ALA A 19 0.65 -5.48 3.23
C ALA A 19 -0.03 -6.85 3.32
N ILE A 20 0.72 -7.94 3.55
CA ILE A 20 0.15 -9.28 3.64
C ILE A 20 -0.78 -9.36 4.87
N PRO A 21 -2.05 -9.78 4.70
CA PRO A 21 -2.91 -10.05 5.83
C PRO A 21 -2.43 -11.32 6.56
N PHE A 22 -1.86 -11.17 7.75
CA PHE A 22 -1.44 -12.30 8.59
C PHE A 22 -2.62 -13.07 9.22
N GLU A 23 -3.85 -12.56 9.08
CA GLU A 23 -5.05 -13.22 9.57
C GLU A 23 -5.82 -13.82 8.39
N SER A 24 -5.57 -15.10 8.12
CA SER A 24 -6.32 -15.88 7.14
C SER A 24 -7.49 -16.60 7.84
N GLY A 25 -8.66 -15.97 7.89
CA GLY A 25 -9.88 -16.66 8.35
C GLY A 25 -11.02 -15.75 8.77
N PHE A 26 -12.25 -16.24 8.63
CA PHE A 26 -13.42 -15.64 9.26
C PHE A 26 -13.27 -15.71 10.78
N THR A 27 -12.96 -14.59 11.45
CA THR A 27 -12.96 -14.55 12.91
C THR A 27 -14.40 -14.47 13.39
N ILE A 28 -14.90 -15.56 13.99
CA ILE A 28 -16.19 -15.57 14.69
C ILE A 28 -16.01 -14.72 15.94
N GLN A 29 -16.58 -13.52 15.96
CA GLN A 29 -16.64 -12.72 17.18
C GLN A 29 -17.97 -13.03 17.87
N SER A 30 -17.92 -13.89 18.90
CA SER A 30 -19.07 -14.09 19.79
C SER A 30 -19.15 -12.93 20.80
N LEU A 31 -19.48 -11.73 20.33
CA LEU A 31 -19.90 -10.68 21.27
C LEU A 31 -21.39 -10.90 21.58
N THR A 32 -21.67 -11.21 22.85
CA THR A 32 -23.00 -11.08 23.48
C THR A 32 -24.17 -11.73 22.69
N GLY A 33 -24.08 -13.04 22.42
CA GLY A 33 -25.21 -13.83 21.90
C GLY A 33 -25.53 -13.65 20.41
N TRP A 34 -24.86 -12.73 19.71
CA TRP A 34 -24.95 -12.59 18.26
C TRP A 34 -23.69 -13.21 17.63
N ASN A 35 -23.86 -14.31 16.89
CA ASN A 35 -22.77 -14.88 16.09
C ASN A 35 -22.57 -14.01 14.85
N MET A 36 -21.90 -12.85 15.00
CA MET A 36 -21.51 -12.05 13.85
C MET A 36 -20.15 -12.53 13.31
N VAL A 37 -20.18 -13.02 12.08
CA VAL A 37 -18.98 -13.31 11.30
C VAL A 37 -18.48 -12.00 10.73
N ILE A 38 -17.39 -11.50 11.28
CA ILE A 38 -16.71 -10.32 10.77
C ILE A 38 -15.56 -10.80 9.90
N SER A 39 -15.54 -10.41 8.62
CA SER A 39 -14.37 -10.67 7.76
C SER A 39 -13.13 -10.02 8.38
N SER A 40 -12.08 -10.84 8.58
CA SER A 40 -10.78 -10.40 9.07
C SER A 40 -10.04 -9.54 8.05
N THR A 41 -10.32 -9.77 6.75
CA THR A 41 -9.69 -9.04 5.64
C THR A 41 -10.75 -8.22 4.88
N SER A 42 -10.48 -6.94 4.66
CA SER A 42 -11.34 -6.09 3.82
C SER A 42 -11.01 -6.21 2.33
N TYR A 43 -11.98 -5.99 1.44
CA TYR A 43 -11.73 -5.94 -0.01
C TYR A 43 -10.65 -4.90 -0.37
N LEU A 44 -10.60 -3.78 0.36
CA LEU A 44 -9.60 -2.73 0.15
C LEU A 44 -8.19 -3.23 0.47
N GLU A 45 -8.01 -4.02 1.53
CA GLU A 45 -6.71 -4.65 1.86
C GLU A 45 -6.22 -5.55 0.73
N ILE A 46 -7.11 -6.35 0.13
CA ILE A 46 -6.77 -7.21 -1.01
C ILE A 46 -6.36 -6.37 -2.22
N ILE A 47 -7.10 -5.29 -2.52
CA ILE A 47 -6.76 -4.37 -3.62
C ILE A 47 -5.38 -3.75 -3.39
N VAL A 48 -5.10 -3.27 -2.18
CA VAL A 48 -3.79 -2.69 -1.82
C VAL A 48 -2.68 -3.73 -1.97
N LEU A 49 -2.90 -4.96 -1.50
CA LEU A 49 -1.94 -6.05 -1.63
C LEU A 49 -1.62 -6.35 -3.10
N ILE A 50 -2.64 -6.43 -3.96
CA ILE A 50 -2.45 -6.67 -5.40
C ILE A 50 -1.63 -5.54 -6.02
N ILE A 51 -1.98 -4.28 -5.73
CA ILE A 51 -1.27 -3.12 -6.31
C ILE A 51 0.19 -3.09 -5.83
N VAL A 52 0.45 -3.26 -4.53
CA VAL A 52 1.81 -3.28 -3.99
C VAL A 52 2.61 -4.46 -4.55
N SER A 53 1.98 -5.61 -4.79
CA SER A 53 2.62 -6.76 -5.46
C SER A 53 3.06 -6.42 -6.88
N ILE A 54 2.17 -5.79 -7.66
CA ILE A 54 2.47 -5.34 -9.03
C ILE A 54 3.63 -4.34 -9.03
N ILE A 55 3.57 -3.33 -8.15
CA ILE A 55 4.63 -2.32 -8.01
C ILE A 55 5.98 -2.98 -7.69
N THR A 56 5.98 -3.90 -6.73
CA THR A 56 7.20 -4.64 -6.32
C THR A 56 7.79 -5.41 -7.49
N PHE A 57 6.95 -6.11 -8.25
CA PHE A 57 7.38 -6.85 -9.43
C PHE A 57 7.95 -5.94 -10.51
N ILE A 58 7.34 -4.78 -10.74
CA ILE A 58 7.84 -3.80 -11.71
C ILE A 58 9.21 -3.26 -11.28
N TYR A 59 9.40 -2.90 -10.01
CA TYR A 59 10.70 -2.45 -9.51
C TYR A 59 11.77 -3.54 -9.58
N TRP A 60 11.39 -4.80 -9.38
CA TRP A 60 12.30 -5.93 -9.62
C TRP A 60 12.73 -6.01 -11.10
N LYS A 61 11.79 -5.82 -12.03
CA LYS A 61 12.07 -5.81 -13.47
C LYS A 61 12.94 -4.61 -13.90
N THR A 62 12.76 -3.44 -13.28
CA THR A 62 13.48 -2.20 -13.62
C THR A 62 14.80 -2.02 -12.86
N LEU A 63 15.24 -3.01 -12.10
CA LEU A 63 16.42 -2.93 -11.23
C LEU A 63 17.73 -2.57 -11.93
N LYS A 64 17.86 -2.91 -13.22
CA LYS A 64 19.03 -2.56 -14.04
C LYS A 64 18.99 -1.12 -14.58
N SER A 65 17.85 -0.44 -14.47
CA SER A 65 17.64 0.92 -14.97
C SER A 65 18.05 1.95 -13.93
N LYS A 66 18.42 3.16 -14.38
CA LYS A 66 18.63 4.29 -13.47
C LYS A 66 17.27 4.79 -13.01
N ILE A 67 16.97 4.59 -11.73
CA ILE A 67 15.74 5.09 -11.11
C ILE A 67 16.01 6.46 -10.52
N ASP A 68 15.16 7.43 -10.83
CA ASP A 68 15.19 8.75 -10.20
C ASP A 68 14.77 8.62 -8.73
N LEU A 69 15.76 8.65 -7.83
CA LEU A 69 15.55 8.44 -6.40
C LEU A 69 14.56 9.46 -5.78
N LYS A 70 14.49 10.70 -6.31
CA LYS A 70 13.58 11.71 -5.77
C LYS A 70 12.12 11.33 -6.03
N LEU A 71 11.82 10.94 -7.27
CA LEU A 71 10.48 10.49 -7.66
C LEU A 71 10.11 9.16 -6.96
N PHE A 72 11.08 8.26 -6.81
CA PHE A 72 10.90 7.03 -6.05
C PHE A 72 10.52 7.31 -4.59
N VAL A 73 11.28 8.16 -3.88
CA VAL A 73 11.01 8.50 -2.47
C VAL A 73 9.62 9.12 -2.33
N LEU A 74 9.24 10.02 -3.22
CA LEU A 74 7.90 10.61 -3.21
C LEU A 74 6.80 9.56 -3.38
N HIS A 75 6.91 8.69 -4.39
CA HIS A 75 5.98 7.60 -4.60
C HIS A 75 5.90 6.65 -3.39
N PHE A 76 7.05 6.28 -2.82
CA PHE A 76 7.12 5.40 -1.66
C PHE A 76 6.43 6.01 -0.44
N LEU A 77 6.71 7.29 -0.13
CA LEU A 77 6.06 8.02 0.96
C LEU A 77 4.55 8.15 0.77
N LEU A 78 4.07 8.33 -0.46
CA LEU A 78 2.64 8.38 -0.77
C LEU A 78 1.96 7.00 -0.69
N THR A 79 2.73 5.91 -0.73
CA THR A 79 2.20 4.54 -0.70
C THR A 79 2.17 3.94 0.71
N ILE A 80 3.07 4.36 1.61
CA ILE A 80 3.09 3.87 3.00
C ILE A 80 1.73 4.05 3.72
N PRO A 81 1.07 5.23 3.68
CA PRO A 81 -0.14 5.46 4.46
C PRO A 81 -1.28 4.46 4.16
N ILE A 82 -1.48 4.09 2.89
CA ILE A 82 -2.55 3.16 2.52
C ILE A 82 -2.22 1.72 2.97
N VAL A 83 -0.94 1.34 2.96
CA VAL A 83 -0.51 0.01 3.43
C VAL A 83 -0.66 -0.09 4.94
N MET A 84 -0.28 0.97 5.66
CA MET A 84 -0.51 1.05 7.10
C MET A 84 -1.99 1.03 7.42
N TRP A 85 -2.82 1.79 6.69
CA TRP A 85 -4.26 1.75 6.85
C TRP A 85 -4.82 0.34 6.67
N ALA A 86 -4.51 -0.31 5.54
CA ALA A 86 -4.93 -1.66 5.24
C ALA A 86 -4.58 -2.62 6.40
N ARG A 87 -3.38 -2.50 6.97
CA ARG A 87 -2.95 -3.37 8.08
C ARG A 87 -3.59 -3.04 9.43
N PHE A 88 -3.74 -1.76 9.77
CA PHE A 88 -4.21 -1.33 11.09
C PHE A 88 -5.73 -1.12 11.17
N ASN A 89 -6.44 -1.14 10.05
CA ASN A 89 -7.89 -1.00 9.99
C ASN A 89 -8.62 -2.01 10.90
N PHE A 90 -8.21 -3.27 10.88
CA PHE A 90 -8.82 -4.30 11.72
C PHE A 90 -8.60 -4.09 13.23
N PRO A 91 -7.35 -3.90 13.73
CA PRO A 91 -7.11 -3.51 15.12
C PRO A 91 -7.86 -2.25 15.55
N ILE A 92 -7.90 -1.21 14.70
CA ILE A 92 -8.63 0.03 14.98
C ILE A 92 -10.12 -0.27 15.19
N ARG A 93 -10.73 -1.04 14.29
CA ARG A 93 -12.14 -1.45 14.42
C ARG A 93 -12.41 -2.26 15.69
N GLN A 94 -11.50 -3.15 16.10
CA GLN A 94 -11.65 -3.90 17.34
C GLN A 94 -11.58 -3.00 18.59
N ILE A 95 -10.67 -2.03 18.60
CA ILE A 95 -10.54 -1.08 19.72
C ILE A 95 -11.77 -0.17 19.79
N THR A 96 -12.24 0.33 18.64
CA THR A 96 -13.45 1.16 18.55
C THR A 96 -14.68 0.39 19.00
N ALA A 97 -14.84 -0.88 18.61
CA ALA A 97 -16.00 -1.68 19.01
C ALA A 97 -16.07 -1.94 20.53
N LYS A 98 -14.94 -1.95 21.24
CA LYS A 98 -14.88 -2.12 22.70
C LYS A 98 -15.27 -0.86 23.47
N ASN A 99 -15.09 0.33 22.88
CA ASN A 99 -15.39 1.62 23.51
C ASN A 99 -16.67 2.21 22.90
N SER A 100 -17.81 2.02 23.56
CA SER A 100 -19.15 2.36 23.05
C SER A 100 -19.46 3.86 22.97
N ILE A 101 -18.64 4.72 23.57
CA ILE A 101 -18.87 6.17 23.64
C ILE A 101 -18.31 6.83 22.38
N GLY A 102 -19.19 7.38 21.54
CA GLY A 102 -18.78 8.16 20.35
C GLY A 102 -18.41 7.35 19.10
N ILE A 103 -18.83 6.07 19.02
CA ILE A 103 -18.51 5.18 17.88
C ILE A 103 -18.83 5.83 16.53
N PHE A 104 -19.98 6.51 16.38
CA PHE A 104 -20.38 7.12 15.12
C PHE A 104 -19.46 8.28 14.68
N GLU A 105 -19.04 9.13 15.62
CA GLU A 105 -18.11 10.23 15.34
C GLU A 105 -16.72 9.71 14.96
N MET A 106 -16.25 8.67 15.66
CA MET A 106 -14.98 8.02 15.38
C MET A 106 -14.98 7.34 14.01
N ILE A 107 -16.06 6.64 13.64
CA ILE A 107 -16.23 6.03 12.30
C ILE A 107 -16.21 7.12 11.22
N SER A 108 -16.88 8.24 11.43
CA SER A 108 -16.88 9.37 10.49
C SER A 108 -15.47 9.92 10.26
N LEU A 109 -14.72 10.15 11.34
CA LEU A 109 -13.34 10.62 11.29
C LEU A 109 -12.42 9.61 10.56
N ILE A 110 -12.54 8.32 10.88
CA ILE A 110 -11.84 7.20 10.24
C ILE A 110 -12.10 7.20 8.73
N ASN A 111 -13.35 7.39 8.30
CA ASN A 111 -13.68 7.44 6.87
C ASN A 111 -13.06 8.65 6.17
N VAL A 112 -13.09 9.84 6.79
CA VAL A 112 -12.44 11.04 6.22
C VAL A 112 -10.93 10.82 6.05
N ILE A 113 -10.27 10.27 7.07
CA ILE A 113 -8.84 9.94 7.02
C ILE A 113 -8.56 8.93 5.89
N LEU A 114 -9.40 7.89 5.75
CA LEU A 114 -9.27 6.91 4.68
C LEU A 114 -9.36 7.55 3.29
N TYR A 115 -10.33 8.43 3.06
CA TYR A 115 -10.45 9.11 1.76
C TYR A 115 -9.22 9.97 1.45
N ILE A 116 -8.69 10.68 2.44
CA ILE A 116 -7.45 11.46 2.27
C ILE A 116 -6.28 10.53 1.92
N ILE A 117 -6.12 9.41 2.63
CA ILE A 117 -5.07 8.42 2.37
C ILE A 117 -5.23 7.81 0.96
N LEU A 118 -6.45 7.52 0.52
CA LEU A 118 -6.72 7.01 -0.83
C LEU A 118 -6.32 8.02 -1.91
N ILE A 119 -6.65 9.31 -1.72
CA ILE A 119 -6.26 10.38 -2.64
C ILE A 119 -4.73 10.45 -2.73
N LEU A 120 -4.03 10.45 -1.59
CA LEU A 120 -2.56 10.45 -1.57
C LEU A 120 -1.98 9.23 -2.30
N PHE A 121 -2.57 8.06 -2.10
CA PHE A 121 -2.14 6.85 -2.77
C PHE A 121 -2.31 6.94 -4.30
N PHE A 122 -3.46 7.43 -4.78
CA PHE A 122 -3.68 7.64 -6.21
C PHE A 122 -2.68 8.64 -6.81
N ILE A 123 -2.38 9.72 -6.10
CA ILE A 123 -1.32 10.66 -6.49
C ILE A 123 0.03 9.93 -6.58
N GLY A 124 0.33 9.07 -5.61
CA GLY A 124 1.51 8.20 -5.65
C GLY A 124 1.57 7.33 -6.92
N GLN A 125 0.46 6.72 -7.30
CA GLN A 125 0.37 5.88 -8.51
C GLN A 125 0.59 6.68 -9.80
N VAL A 126 0.15 7.95 -9.84
CA VAL A 126 0.46 8.86 -10.95
C VAL A 126 1.97 9.10 -11.04
N PHE A 127 2.64 9.41 -9.92
CA PHE A 127 4.09 9.57 -9.89
C PHE A 127 4.84 8.30 -10.32
N PHE A 128 4.36 7.13 -9.90
CA PHE A 128 4.91 5.86 -10.33
C PHE A 128 4.81 5.67 -11.84
N THR A 129 3.66 5.99 -12.42
CA THR A 129 3.43 5.91 -13.85
C THR A 129 4.38 6.82 -14.62
N ILE A 130 4.55 8.08 -14.17
CA ILE A 130 5.51 9.03 -14.75
C ILE A 130 6.94 8.47 -14.70
N LEU A 131 7.34 7.89 -13.56
CA LEU A 131 8.65 7.27 -13.38
C LEU A 131 8.88 6.12 -14.37
N LEU A 132 7.87 5.26 -14.59
CA LEU A 132 7.96 4.18 -15.57
C LEU A 132 8.08 4.68 -17.01
N PHE A 133 7.34 5.72 -17.38
CA PHE A 133 7.46 6.32 -18.70
C PHE A 133 8.86 6.90 -18.94
N LYS A 134 9.43 7.58 -17.95
CA LYS A 134 10.80 8.13 -18.01
C LYS A 134 11.84 7.02 -18.20
N ILE A 135 11.78 5.96 -17.40
CA ILE A 135 12.68 4.80 -17.52
C ILE A 135 12.56 4.14 -18.90
N ARG A 136 11.34 4.00 -19.42
CA ARG A 136 11.11 3.41 -20.74
C ARG A 136 11.72 4.25 -21.87
N GLN A 137 11.58 5.58 -21.80
CA GLN A 137 12.16 6.48 -22.78
C GLN A 137 13.69 6.46 -22.76
N GLU A 138 14.29 6.50 -21.56
CA GLU A 138 15.74 6.42 -21.38
C GLU A 138 16.30 5.12 -21.97
N ASN A 139 15.68 3.98 -21.65
CA ASN A 139 16.07 2.68 -22.19
C ASN A 139 15.95 2.64 -23.72
N LYS A 140 14.86 3.17 -24.30
CA LYS A 140 14.68 3.22 -25.76
C LYS A 140 15.73 4.10 -26.45
N SER A 141 16.11 5.23 -25.84
CA SER A 141 17.14 6.11 -26.38
C SER A 141 18.54 5.47 -26.39
N LEU A 142 18.80 4.56 -25.46
CA LEU A 142 20.08 3.85 -25.36
C LEU A 142 20.29 2.83 -26.49
N PHE A 143 19.20 2.21 -26.98
CA PHE A 143 19.23 1.27 -28.11
C PHE A 143 19.19 1.94 -29.49
N LEU A 144 19.01 3.25 -29.55
CA LEU A 144 18.93 4.03 -30.80
C LEU A 144 20.15 4.93 -31.03
N LYS A 145 21.16 4.88 -30.15
CA LYS A 145 22.44 5.52 -30.42
C LYS A 145 23.29 4.57 -31.30
N PRO A 146 23.71 5.02 -32.50
CA PRO A 146 24.55 4.23 -33.41
C PRO A 146 25.93 3.96 -32.83
#